data_AF-A0A068R1I3-F1
#
_entry.id   AF-A0A068R1I3-F1
#
_cell.length_a   1.000
_cell.length_b   1.000
_cell.length_c   1.000
_cell.angle_alpha   90.00
_cell.angle_beta   90.00
_cell.angle_gamma   90.00
#
_symmetry.space_group_name_H-M   'P 1'
#
loop_
_entity.id
_entity.type
_entity.pdbx_description
1 polymer ?
#
loop_
_entity_poly.entity_id
_entity_poly.type
_entity_poly.pdbx_seq_one_letter_code
_entity_poly.pdbx_strand_id
1 'polypeptide(L)'
;MAQKKIKLTDEQKVLFDALTKLQQKFVLGILKGLNQTDAYRNAGGKAKTEDTARSCASEILTNPNVKTFLDAMNQEAVSDAVMSRQEALERLSAMGRVSLHDIAEFRNSQIGEDDEGRPVYQAAWQFKDSALQNPAALSAISELTTGKDGIKLKLHDPKAAIKQLADLMGWDAAKKVDLSSTDGTMSPQPSKIVLVAGGQHDDSEN
;
A
#
# COMPACT_ATOMS: atom_id res chain seq x y z
N MET A 1 -4.68 -10.14 18.73
CA MET A 1 -4.16 -9.99 17.35
C MET A 1 -4.37 -11.31 16.63
N ALA A 2 -5.35 -11.41 15.72
CA ALA A 2 -5.64 -12.64 15.00
C ALA A 2 -4.48 -12.95 14.03
N GLN A 3 -3.80 -14.08 14.22
CA GLN A 3 -2.79 -14.56 13.27
C GLN A 3 -3.52 -14.95 11.97
N LYS A 4 -3.34 -14.17 10.91
CA LYS A 4 -3.87 -14.46 9.58
C LYS A 4 -3.19 -15.74 9.08
N LYS A 5 -3.92 -16.86 9.09
CA LYS A 5 -3.44 -18.13 8.52
C LYS A 5 -3.37 -17.96 7.00
N ILE A 6 -2.16 -17.88 6.47
CA ILE A 6 -1.93 -17.88 5.02
C ILE A 6 -2.24 -19.30 4.54
N LYS A 7 -3.34 -19.49 3.82
CA LYS A 7 -3.71 -20.75 3.19
C LYS A 7 -3.27 -20.65 1.73
N LEU A 8 -2.27 -21.44 1.34
CA LEU A 8 -1.76 -21.45 -0.03
C LEU A 8 -2.86 -21.93 -1.00
N THR A 9 -2.98 -21.28 -2.14
CA THR A 9 -3.79 -21.75 -3.27
C THR A 9 -3.20 -23.04 -3.84
N ASP A 10 -3.98 -23.80 -4.61
CA ASP A 10 -3.50 -25.08 -5.16
C ASP A 10 -2.36 -24.86 -6.17
N GLU A 11 -2.37 -23.76 -6.92
CA GLU A 11 -1.26 -23.35 -7.79
C GLU A 11 0.01 -23.01 -6.99
N GLN A 12 -0.12 -22.28 -5.88
CA GLN A 12 1.02 -21.95 -5.01
C GLN A 12 1.60 -23.20 -4.33
N LYS A 13 0.77 -24.18 -3.97
CA LYS A 13 1.26 -25.46 -3.42
C LYS A 13 2.10 -26.20 -4.46
N VAL A 14 1.63 -26.28 -5.71
CA VAL A 14 2.40 -26.90 -6.79
C VAL A 14 3.74 -26.19 -6.99
N LEU A 15 3.74 -24.85 -7.00
CA LEU A 15 4.97 -24.05 -7.10
C LEU A 15 5.90 -24.26 -5.89
N PHE A 16 5.34 -24.36 -4.67
CA PHE A 16 6.11 -24.59 -3.44
C PHE A 16 6.72 -25.99 -3.40
N ASP A 17 5.96 -27.01 -3.79
CA ASP A 17 6.39 -28.41 -3.82
C ASP A 17 7.44 -28.66 -4.92
N ALA A 18 7.47 -27.84 -5.97
CA ALA A 18 8.51 -27.85 -6.99
C ALA A 18 9.87 -27.29 -6.48
N LEU A 19 9.89 -26.60 -5.34
CA LEU A 19 11.12 -26.09 -4.73
C LEU A 19 11.84 -27.18 -3.93
N THR A 20 13.17 -27.11 -3.91
CA THR A 20 13.97 -27.97 -3.02
C THR A 20 13.69 -27.64 -1.55
N LYS A 21 13.91 -28.59 -0.64
CA LYS A 21 13.69 -28.37 0.82
C LYS A 21 14.45 -27.15 1.37
N LEU A 22 15.63 -26.85 0.82
CA LEU A 22 16.41 -25.67 1.18
C LEU A 22 15.71 -24.39 0.69
N GLN A 23 15.28 -24.37 -0.57
CA GLN A 23 14.56 -23.24 -1.17
C GLN A 23 13.22 -23.00 -0.49
N GLN A 24 12.47 -24.04 -0.16
CA GLN A 24 11.21 -23.95 0.60
C GLN A 24 11.41 -23.22 1.94
N LYS A 25 12.41 -23.63 2.73
CA LYS A 25 12.72 -22.97 4.00
C LYS A 25 13.24 -21.54 3.81
N PHE A 26 14.00 -21.31 2.74
CA PHE A 26 14.49 -19.99 2.38
C PHE A 26 13.34 -19.03 2.06
N VAL A 27 12.44 -19.38 1.14
CA VAL A 27 11.29 -18.53 0.79
C VAL A 27 10.37 -18.30 1.98
N LEU A 28 10.16 -19.31 2.84
CA LEU A 28 9.43 -19.14 4.09
C LEU A 28 10.12 -18.17 5.05
N GLY A 29 11.46 -18.12 5.07
CA GLY A 29 12.22 -17.16 5.85
C GLY A 29 12.01 -15.73 5.34
N ILE A 30 12.07 -15.54 4.02
CA ILE A 30 11.80 -14.25 3.37
C ILE A 30 10.39 -13.76 3.67
N LEU A 31 9.38 -14.63 3.53
CA LEU A 31 7.98 -14.30 3.83
C LEU A 31 7.74 -13.96 5.31
N LYS A 32 8.61 -14.42 6.22
CA LYS A 32 8.60 -14.04 7.65
C LYS A 32 9.34 -12.73 7.93
N GLY A 33 9.85 -12.05 6.92
CA GLY A 33 10.57 -10.79 7.05
C GLY A 33 12.06 -10.92 7.37
N LEU A 34 12.67 -12.10 7.20
CA LEU A 34 14.11 -12.24 7.34
C LEU A 34 14.84 -11.63 6.14
N ASN A 35 16.03 -11.07 6.37
CA ASN A 35 16.92 -10.70 5.27
C ASN A 35 17.40 -11.97 4.52
N GLN A 36 17.89 -11.79 3.30
CA GLN A 36 18.27 -12.91 2.42
C GLN A 36 19.36 -13.81 3.03
N THR A 37 20.35 -13.22 3.71
CA THR A 37 21.46 -13.97 4.29
C THR A 37 20.99 -14.80 5.49
N ASP A 38 20.13 -14.23 6.33
CA ASP A 38 19.54 -14.90 7.49
C ASP A 38 18.54 -15.97 7.08
N ALA A 39 17.73 -15.72 6.06
CA ALA A 39 16.84 -16.71 5.48
C ALA A 39 17.61 -17.93 4.97
N TYR A 40 18.76 -17.71 4.31
CA TYR A 40 19.63 -18.77 3.82
C TYR A 40 20.26 -19.59 4.95
N ARG A 41 20.76 -18.93 5.99
CA ARG A 41 21.31 -19.61 7.17
C ARG A 41 20.23 -20.42 7.89
N ASN A 42 19.07 -19.83 8.13
CA ASN A 42 17.95 -20.50 8.80
C ASN A 42 17.36 -21.65 7.96
N ALA A 43 17.49 -21.59 6.64
CA ALA A 43 17.12 -22.68 5.75
C ALA A 43 18.04 -23.92 5.88
N GLY A 44 19.21 -23.77 6.50
CA GLY A 44 20.22 -24.82 6.62
C GLY A 44 21.34 -24.72 5.57
N GLY A 45 21.61 -23.51 5.06
CA GLY A 45 22.71 -23.25 4.16
C GLY A 45 24.06 -23.62 4.75
N LYS A 46 24.95 -24.22 3.94
CA LYS A 46 26.25 -24.76 4.39
C LYS A 46 27.42 -23.74 4.31
N ALA A 47 27.12 -22.50 3.97
CA ALA A 47 28.13 -21.46 3.81
C ALA A 47 28.82 -21.13 5.14
N LYS A 48 30.16 -21.18 5.13
CA LYS A 48 30.99 -20.96 6.33
C LYS A 48 31.25 -19.47 6.61
N THR A 49 31.22 -18.63 5.58
CA THR A 49 31.44 -17.18 5.71
C THR A 49 30.18 -16.41 5.36
N GLU A 50 30.12 -15.13 5.75
CA GLU A 50 28.96 -14.28 5.47
C GLU A 50 28.86 -13.93 3.98
N ASP A 51 29.97 -13.61 3.33
CA ASP A 51 29.96 -13.28 1.90
C ASP A 51 29.55 -14.47 1.04
N THR A 52 29.96 -15.69 1.40
CA THR A 52 29.51 -16.91 0.70
C THR A 52 28.02 -17.17 0.93
N ALA A 53 27.51 -16.93 2.14
CA ALA A 53 26.09 -17.03 2.42
C ALA A 53 25.26 -16.01 1.62
N ARG A 54 25.76 -14.78 1.49
CA ARG A 54 25.13 -13.71 0.70
C ARG A 54 25.08 -14.08 -0.79
N SER A 55 26.19 -14.55 -1.36
CA SER A 55 26.24 -14.97 -2.76
C SER A 55 25.29 -16.14 -3.05
N CYS A 56 25.29 -17.17 -2.19
CA CYS A 56 24.37 -18.31 -2.34
C CYS A 56 22.89 -17.89 -2.17
N ALA A 57 22.59 -16.98 -1.26
CA ALA A 57 21.24 -16.46 -1.09
C ALA A 57 20.77 -15.70 -2.34
N SER A 58 21.65 -14.89 -2.94
CA SER A 58 21.36 -14.16 -4.19
C SER A 58 21.14 -15.11 -5.36
N GLU A 59 21.92 -16.19 -5.46
CA GLU A 59 21.75 -17.21 -6.50
C GLU A 59 20.40 -17.93 -6.36
N ILE A 60 20.02 -18.31 -5.14
CA ILE A 60 18.71 -18.92 -4.86
C ILE A 60 17.57 -17.97 -5.24
N LEU A 61 17.70 -16.67 -4.97
CA LEU A 61 16.68 -15.68 -5.32
C LEU A 61 16.53 -15.50 -6.85
N THR A 62 17.62 -15.73 -7.59
CA THR A 62 17.64 -15.61 -9.05
C THR A 62 17.08 -16.87 -9.73
N ASN A 63 16.89 -17.96 -8.99
CA ASN A 63 16.31 -19.18 -9.53
C ASN A 63 14.87 -18.92 -10.03
N PRO A 64 14.54 -19.25 -11.29
CA PRO A 64 13.24 -18.96 -11.87
C PRO A 64 12.06 -19.50 -11.05
N ASN A 65 12.17 -20.72 -10.50
CA ASN A 65 11.07 -21.34 -9.74
C ASN A 65 10.84 -20.63 -8.40
N VAL A 66 11.93 -20.22 -7.73
CA VAL A 66 11.87 -19.45 -6.49
C VAL A 66 11.23 -18.09 -6.73
N LYS A 67 11.62 -17.42 -7.82
CA LYS A 67 11.07 -16.14 -8.22
C LYS A 67 9.57 -16.25 -8.54
N THR A 68 9.17 -17.22 -9.35
CA THR A 68 7.76 -17.47 -9.69
C THR A 68 6.92 -17.71 -8.44
N PHE A 69 7.42 -18.48 -7.47
CA PHE A 69 6.70 -18.69 -6.20
C PHE A 69 6.57 -17.40 -5.37
N LEU A 70 7.65 -16.63 -5.22
CA LEU A 70 7.63 -15.36 -4.47
C LEU A 70 6.72 -14.33 -5.15
N ASP A 71 6.70 -14.28 -6.49
CA ASP A 71 5.83 -13.41 -7.26
C ASP A 71 4.35 -13.82 -7.08
N ALA A 72 4.04 -15.12 -7.13
CA ALA A 72 2.69 -15.63 -6.87
C ALA A 72 2.21 -15.34 -5.43
N MET A 73 3.12 -15.40 -4.45
CA MET A 73 2.83 -15.01 -3.06
C MET A 73 2.62 -13.50 -2.90
N ASN A 74 3.34 -12.67 -3.66
CA ASN A 74 3.16 -11.22 -3.67
C ASN A 74 1.85 -10.81 -4.37
N GLN A 75 1.46 -11.50 -5.45
CA GLN A 75 0.22 -11.22 -6.17
C GLN A 75 -1.02 -11.44 -5.31
N GLU A 76 -1.10 -12.49 -4.49
CA GLU A 76 -2.25 -12.69 -3.60
C GLU A 76 -2.24 -11.77 -2.36
N ALA A 77 -1.05 -11.29 -1.95
CA ALA A 77 -0.95 -10.23 -0.94
C ALA A 77 -1.54 -8.89 -1.44
N VAL A 78 -1.67 -8.72 -2.76
CA VAL A 78 -2.36 -7.61 -3.43
C VAL A 78 -3.72 -8.12 -3.92
N SER A 79 -4.69 -8.21 -3.02
CA SER A 79 -6.09 -8.23 -3.47
C SER A 79 -6.33 -7.00 -4.35
N ASP A 80 -7.07 -7.12 -5.46
CA ASP A 80 -7.52 -5.96 -6.25
C ASP A 80 -8.29 -4.92 -5.40
N ALA A 81 -8.77 -5.30 -4.22
CA ALA A 81 -9.39 -4.40 -3.25
C ALA A 81 -8.37 -3.54 -2.47
N VAL A 82 -7.08 -3.83 -2.57
CA VAL A 82 -5.99 -3.15 -1.85
C VAL A 82 -5.08 -2.47 -2.86
N MET A 83 -5.08 -1.14 -2.83
CA MET A 83 -4.21 -0.34 -3.71
C MET A 83 -2.73 -0.72 -3.53
N SER A 84 -2.00 -0.80 -4.63
CA SER A 84 -0.55 -1.00 -4.58
C SER A 84 0.15 0.25 -4.02
N ARG A 85 1.39 0.11 -3.54
CA ARG A 85 2.19 1.27 -3.08
C ARG A 85 2.32 2.33 -4.19
N GLN A 86 2.57 1.90 -5.43
CA GLN A 86 2.74 2.81 -6.55
C GLN A 86 1.43 3.55 -6.87
N GLU A 87 0.32 2.82 -6.93
CA GLU A 87 -1.02 3.39 -7.15
C GLU A 87 -1.39 4.40 -6.06
N ALA A 88 -1.10 4.09 -4.79
CA ALA A 88 -1.32 5.00 -3.68
C ALA A 88 -0.51 6.30 -3.84
N LEU A 89 0.76 6.19 -4.24
CA LEU A 89 1.63 7.36 -4.49
C LEU A 89 1.13 8.20 -5.67
N GLU A 90 0.71 7.56 -6.77
CA GLU A 90 0.16 8.24 -7.94
C GLU A 90 -1.14 8.97 -7.59
N ARG A 91 -2.03 8.32 -6.85
CA ARG A 91 -3.31 8.90 -6.40
C ARG A 91 -3.10 10.09 -5.45
N LEU A 92 -2.22 9.95 -4.46
CA LEU A 92 -1.84 11.05 -3.56
C LEU A 92 -1.21 12.21 -4.32
N SER A 93 -0.35 11.93 -5.29
CA SER A 93 0.31 12.94 -6.12
C SER A 93 -0.67 13.66 -7.05
N ALA A 94 -1.69 12.97 -7.54
CA ALA A 94 -2.75 13.57 -8.33
C ALA A 94 -3.59 14.53 -7.47
N MET A 95 -4.07 14.08 -6.31
CA MET A 95 -4.86 14.92 -5.39
C MET A 95 -4.06 16.14 -4.90
N GLY A 96 -2.78 15.97 -4.55
CA GLY A 96 -1.93 17.05 -4.06
C GLY A 96 -1.60 18.14 -5.10
N ARG A 97 -1.81 17.87 -6.39
CA ARG A 97 -1.59 18.86 -7.47
C ARG A 97 -2.84 19.67 -7.82
N VAL A 98 -4.03 19.17 -7.47
CA VAL A 98 -5.29 19.84 -7.81
C VAL A 98 -5.43 21.11 -6.99
N SER A 99 -5.80 22.20 -7.67
CA SER A 99 -6.09 23.49 -7.06
C SER A 99 -7.56 23.86 -7.20
N LEU A 100 -8.01 24.86 -6.44
CA LEU A 100 -9.37 25.39 -6.53
C LEU A 100 -9.69 25.90 -7.94
N HIS A 101 -8.70 26.45 -8.66
CA HIS A 101 -8.85 26.94 -10.02
C HIS A 101 -9.10 25.82 -11.04
N ASP A 102 -8.69 24.60 -10.75
CA ASP A 102 -8.95 23.45 -11.64
C ASP A 102 -10.39 22.98 -11.53
N ILE A 103 -11.06 23.29 -10.41
CA ILE A 103 -12.40 22.81 -10.08
C ILE A 103 -13.47 23.89 -10.32
N ALA A 104 -13.21 25.12 -9.89
CA ALA A 104 -14.19 26.20 -9.90
C ALA A 104 -13.72 27.40 -10.74
N GLU A 105 -14.67 28.04 -11.41
CA GLU A 105 -14.49 29.34 -12.05
C GLU A 105 -15.26 30.40 -11.26
N PHE A 106 -14.59 31.52 -10.97
CA PHE A 106 -15.17 32.68 -10.32
C PHE A 106 -15.54 33.72 -11.37
N ARG A 107 -16.76 34.24 -11.30
CA ARG A 107 -17.28 35.29 -12.20
C ARG A 107 -17.96 36.35 -11.38
N ASN A 108 -17.76 37.62 -11.73
CA ASN A 108 -18.64 38.68 -11.24
C ASN A 108 -19.82 38.78 -12.21
N SER A 109 -20.99 38.37 -11.75
CA SER A 109 -22.23 38.49 -12.51
C SER A 109 -23.02 39.68 -12.01
N GLN A 110 -23.49 40.52 -12.93
CA GLN A 110 -24.47 41.55 -12.61
C GLN A 110 -25.79 40.85 -12.25
N ILE A 111 -26.23 41.00 -11.01
CA ILE A 111 -27.44 40.35 -10.47
C ILE A 111 -28.65 41.30 -10.45
N GLY A 112 -28.44 42.58 -10.74
CA GLY A 112 -29.51 43.56 -10.83
C GLY A 112 -28.99 45.00 -10.81
N GLU A 113 -29.89 45.91 -10.50
CA GLU A 113 -29.61 47.32 -10.25
C GLU A 113 -30.12 47.67 -8.84
N ASP A 114 -29.42 48.58 -8.15
CA ASP A 114 -29.89 49.12 -6.87
C ASP A 114 -31.02 50.15 -7.08
N ASP A 115 -31.57 50.67 -5.99
CA ASP A 115 -32.65 51.68 -6.02
C ASP A 115 -32.26 52.99 -6.75
N GLU A 116 -30.97 53.17 -7.06
CA GLU A 116 -30.40 54.32 -7.78
C GLU A 116 -30.05 53.97 -9.25
N GLY A 117 -30.43 52.78 -9.73
CA GLY A 117 -30.17 52.30 -11.09
C GLY A 117 -28.72 51.92 -11.35
N ARG A 118 -27.90 51.73 -10.30
CA ARG A 118 -26.49 51.32 -10.47
C ARG A 118 -26.39 49.80 -10.53
N PRO A 119 -25.58 49.24 -11.45
CA PRO A 119 -25.41 47.81 -11.57
C PRO A 119 -24.79 47.20 -10.30
N VAL A 120 -25.49 46.24 -9.70
CA VAL A 120 -25.01 45.47 -8.55
C VAL A 120 -24.38 44.17 -9.06
N TYR A 121 -23.11 43.96 -8.70
CA TYR A 121 -22.35 42.76 -9.05
C TYR A 121 -22.24 41.83 -7.84
N GLN A 122 -22.48 40.54 -8.05
CA GLN A 122 -22.17 39.50 -7.07
C GLN A 122 -21.07 38.61 -7.61
N ALA A 123 -20.12 38.27 -6.75
CA ALA A 123 -19.22 37.17 -6.99
C ALA A 123 -20.05 35.87 -7.06
N ALA A 124 -20.21 35.36 -8.27
CA ALA A 124 -20.75 34.05 -8.55
C ALA A 124 -19.59 33.09 -8.82
N TRP A 125 -19.83 31.81 -8.59
CA TRP A 125 -18.87 30.78 -8.96
C TRP A 125 -19.61 29.53 -9.38
N GLN A 126 -18.97 28.76 -10.26
CA GLN A 126 -19.52 27.53 -10.80
C GLN A 126 -18.43 26.49 -10.95
N PHE A 127 -18.80 25.21 -10.97
CA PHE A 127 -17.88 24.16 -11.37
C PHE A 127 -17.52 24.30 -12.85
N LYS A 128 -16.27 24.02 -13.18
CA LYS A 128 -15.87 23.83 -14.57
C LYS A 128 -16.41 22.49 -15.06
N ASP A 129 -16.97 22.46 -16.26
CA ASP A 129 -17.39 21.20 -16.89
C ASP A 129 -16.22 20.21 -17.02
N SER A 130 -15.01 20.73 -17.28
CA SER A 130 -13.78 19.92 -17.34
C SER A 130 -13.41 19.27 -16.00
N ALA A 131 -13.78 19.87 -14.87
CA ALA A 131 -13.54 19.29 -13.55
C ALA A 131 -14.42 18.05 -13.31
N LEU A 132 -15.66 18.05 -13.82
CA LEU A 132 -16.58 16.92 -13.73
C LEU A 132 -16.12 15.70 -14.53
N GLN A 133 -15.26 15.92 -15.53
CA GLN A 133 -14.69 14.87 -16.37
C GLN A 133 -13.30 14.42 -15.92
N ASN A 134 -12.72 15.08 -14.91
CA ASN A 134 -11.37 14.77 -14.42
C ASN A 134 -11.45 13.99 -13.09
N PRO A 135 -11.12 12.67 -13.07
CA PRO A 135 -11.15 11.86 -11.86
C PRO A 135 -10.24 12.39 -10.73
N ALA A 136 -9.11 12.99 -11.08
CA ALA A 136 -8.20 13.59 -10.10
C ALA A 136 -8.84 14.83 -9.44
N ALA A 137 -9.51 15.67 -10.23
CA ALA A 137 -10.21 16.85 -9.73
C ALA A 137 -11.37 16.46 -8.80
N LEU A 138 -12.15 15.44 -9.18
CA LEU A 138 -13.22 14.91 -8.34
C LEU A 138 -12.70 14.28 -7.04
N SER A 139 -11.62 13.50 -7.11
CA SER A 139 -11.05 12.86 -5.91
C SER A 139 -10.39 13.84 -4.94
N ALA A 140 -10.02 15.04 -5.38
CA ALA A 140 -9.52 16.10 -4.51
C ALA A 140 -10.63 16.77 -3.67
N ILE A 141 -11.91 16.59 -4.03
CA ILE A 141 -13.05 17.14 -3.30
C ILE A 141 -13.29 16.32 -2.04
N SER A 142 -13.14 16.95 -0.88
CA SER A 142 -13.41 16.31 0.41
C SER A 142 -14.88 16.41 0.83
N GLU A 143 -15.54 17.53 0.49
CA GLU A 143 -16.94 17.78 0.85
C GLU A 143 -17.59 18.71 -0.18
N LEU A 144 -18.79 18.34 -0.60
CA LEU A 144 -19.66 19.15 -1.45
C LEU A 144 -21.05 19.21 -0.82
N THR A 145 -21.55 20.42 -0.56
CA THR A 145 -22.88 20.60 0.06
C THR A 145 -23.60 21.78 -0.56
N THR A 146 -24.91 21.65 -0.79
CA THR A 146 -25.77 22.75 -1.22
C THR A 146 -26.60 23.22 -0.03
N GLY A 147 -26.43 24.48 0.37
CA GLY A 147 -27.16 25.13 1.46
C GLY A 147 -28.01 26.29 0.96
N LYS A 148 -28.70 26.95 1.90
CA LYS A 148 -29.52 28.15 1.63
C LYS A 148 -28.70 29.32 1.09
N ASP A 149 -27.42 29.39 1.46
CA ASP A 149 -26.48 30.44 1.07
C ASP A 149 -25.64 30.06 -0.17
N GLY A 150 -25.94 28.94 -0.82
CA GLY A 150 -25.24 28.46 -2.00
C GLY A 150 -24.48 27.16 -1.79
N ILE A 151 -23.55 26.87 -2.69
CA ILE A 151 -22.73 25.65 -2.66
C ILE A 151 -21.59 25.86 -1.65
N LYS A 152 -21.15 24.81 -0.98
CA LYS A 152 -19.95 24.76 -0.14
C LYS A 152 -19.05 23.66 -0.67
N LEU A 153 -17.82 24.04 -1.00
CA LEU A 153 -16.80 23.14 -1.52
C LEU A 153 -15.60 23.12 -0.56
N LYS A 154 -15.19 21.93 -0.15
CA LYS A 154 -13.91 21.71 0.56
C LYS A 154 -13.05 20.74 -0.25
N LEU A 155 -11.75 21.02 -0.28
CA LEU A 155 -10.74 20.17 -0.88
C LEU A 155 -9.91 19.50 0.20
N HIS A 156 -9.35 18.32 -0.11
CA HIS A 156 -8.31 17.72 0.71
C HIS A 156 -7.08 18.64 0.79
N ASP A 157 -6.37 18.62 1.92
CA ASP A 157 -5.18 19.46 2.12
C ASP A 157 -3.98 18.92 1.29
N PRO A 158 -3.49 19.67 0.28
CA PRO A 158 -2.36 19.25 -0.52
C PRO A 158 -1.07 19.13 0.31
N LYS A 159 -0.92 19.89 1.40
CA LYS A 159 0.26 19.79 2.28
C LYS A 159 0.28 18.46 3.03
N ALA A 160 -0.90 17.97 3.44
CA ALA A 160 -1.02 16.66 4.06
C ALA A 160 -0.63 15.54 3.09
N ALA A 161 -1.06 15.63 1.82
CA ALA A 161 -0.67 14.68 0.77
C ALA A 161 0.84 14.70 0.52
N ILE A 162 1.46 15.87 0.39
CA ILE A 162 2.92 16.01 0.21
C ILE A 162 3.68 15.41 1.39
N LYS A 163 3.22 15.65 2.62
CA LYS A 163 3.83 15.06 3.82
C LYS A 163 3.75 13.53 3.82
N GLN A 164 2.59 12.96 3.49
CA GLN A 164 2.45 11.50 3.37
C GLN A 164 3.36 10.92 2.29
N LEU A 165 3.51 11.61 1.16
CA LEU A 165 4.46 11.24 0.12
C LEU A 165 5.91 11.29 0.63
N ALA A 166 6.28 12.34 1.36
CA ALA A 166 7.62 12.49 1.95
C ALA A 166 7.94 11.36 2.95
N ASP A 167 6.98 11.02 3.83
CA ASP A 167 7.10 9.91 4.77
C ASP A 167 7.25 8.56 4.03
N LEU A 168 6.45 8.32 2.98
CA LEU A 168 6.51 7.07 2.18
C LEU A 168 7.78 6.94 1.33
N MET A 169 8.35 8.06 0.89
CA MET A 169 9.54 8.12 0.05
C MET A 169 10.84 8.31 0.85
N GLY A 170 10.74 8.43 2.18
CA GLY A 170 11.90 8.59 3.06
C GLY A 170 12.65 9.91 2.87
N TRP A 171 11.94 11.00 2.52
CA TRP A 171 12.54 12.33 2.42
C TRP A 171 12.89 12.91 3.79
N ASP A 172 12.15 12.49 4.82
CA ASP A 172 12.43 12.88 6.19
C ASP A 172 13.68 12.18 6.73
N ALA A 173 14.41 12.87 7.59
CA ALA A 173 15.54 12.30 8.32
C ALA A 173 15.08 11.10 9.17
N ALA A 174 15.97 10.12 9.36
CA ALA A 174 15.69 8.92 10.14
C ALA A 174 15.16 9.29 11.53
N LYS A 175 13.92 8.91 11.81
CA LYS A 175 13.30 9.10 13.13
C LYS A 175 13.93 8.09 14.10
N LYS A 176 14.64 8.56 15.13
CA LYS A 176 15.04 7.70 16.25
C LYS A 176 13.80 7.32 17.03
N VAL A 177 13.48 6.04 17.03
CA VAL A 177 12.43 5.47 17.89
C VAL A 177 13.15 4.81 19.06
N ASP A 178 13.07 5.44 20.24
CA ASP A 178 13.57 4.85 21.47
C ASP A 178 12.56 3.81 21.95
N LEU A 179 12.85 2.54 21.65
CA LEU A 179 12.10 1.40 22.19
C LEU A 179 12.61 1.09 23.59
N SER A 180 12.10 1.78 24.61
CA SER A 180 12.28 1.35 26.00
C SER A 180 11.21 0.34 26.36
N SER A 181 11.61 -0.91 26.59
CA SER A 181 10.77 -1.92 27.25
C SER A 181 10.89 -1.74 28.76
N THR A 182 9.77 -1.74 29.48
CA THR A 182 9.76 -1.70 30.95
C THR A 182 10.49 -2.87 31.61
N ASP A 183 10.73 -3.96 30.87
CA ASP A 183 11.41 -5.18 31.36
C ASP A 183 12.83 -5.38 30.80
N GLY A 184 13.37 -4.45 30.01
CA GLY A 184 14.76 -4.51 29.52
C GLY A 184 15.10 -5.61 28.52
N THR A 185 14.16 -6.51 28.19
CA THR A 185 14.39 -7.58 27.20
C THR A 185 13.92 -7.18 25.81
N MET A 186 14.83 -7.21 24.83
CA MET A 186 14.59 -6.94 23.39
C MET A 186 14.45 -8.24 22.57
N SER A 187 13.99 -9.33 23.18
CA SER A 187 13.84 -10.61 22.48
C SER A 187 12.46 -10.71 21.81
N PRO A 188 12.39 -10.77 20.47
CA PRO A 188 11.12 -11.05 19.80
C PRO A 188 10.66 -12.46 20.17
N GLN A 189 9.40 -12.57 20.63
CA GLN A 189 8.78 -13.86 20.91
C GLN A 189 8.67 -14.67 19.61
N PRO A 190 9.17 -15.92 19.57
CA PRO A 190 9.16 -16.70 18.34
C PRO A 190 7.73 -17.08 17.94
N SER A 191 7.24 -16.53 16.82
CA SER A 191 5.95 -16.87 16.24
C SER A 191 5.97 -18.31 15.68
N LYS A 192 5.24 -19.23 16.33
CA LYS A 192 4.99 -20.59 15.82
C LYS A 192 3.97 -20.54 14.68
N ILE A 193 4.38 -20.92 13.48
CA ILE A 193 3.47 -21.17 12.35
C ILE A 193 3.33 -22.68 12.18
N VAL A 194 2.09 -23.18 12.25
CA VAL A 194 1.75 -24.60 12.02
C VAL A 194 1.25 -24.76 10.59
N LEU A 195 1.97 -25.54 9.79
CA LEU A 195 1.52 -26.01 8.47
C LEU A 195 0.59 -27.20 8.68
N VAL A 196 -0.66 -27.08 8.26
CA VAL A 196 -1.61 -28.20 8.24
C VAL A 196 -1.63 -28.77 6.83
N ALA A 197 -0.97 -29.91 6.64
CA ALA A 197 -1.21 -30.74 5.46
C ALA A 197 -2.61 -31.36 5.61
N GLY A 198 -3.47 -31.17 4.61
CA GLY A 198 -4.83 -31.73 4.61
C GLY A 198 -4.77 -33.25 4.76
N GLY A 199 -5.48 -33.76 5.75
CA GLY A 199 -5.65 -35.19 5.96
C GLY A 199 -6.35 -35.84 4.78
N GLN A 200 -5.95 -37.08 4.49
CA GLN A 200 -6.65 -38.01 3.63
C GLN A 200 -8.14 -38.05 4.00
N HIS A 201 -8.99 -37.84 3.01
CA HIS A 201 -10.36 -38.32 3.05
C HIS A 201 -10.28 -39.85 2.96
N ASP A 202 -10.39 -40.53 4.11
CA ASP A 202 -10.78 -41.94 4.15
C ASP A 202 -12.31 -41.97 4.05
N ASP A 203 -12.82 -42.03 2.82
CA ASP A 203 -14.21 -42.39 2.58
C ASP A 203 -14.32 -43.92 2.63
N SER A 204 -14.58 -44.44 3.84
CA SER A 204 -15.07 -45.81 4.03
C SER A 204 -16.38 -45.78 4.82
N GLU A 205 -17.47 -45.54 4.10
CA GLU A 205 -18.81 -46.05 4.44
C GLU A 205 -19.50 -46.50 3.15
N ASN A 206 -19.29 -47.77 2.79
CA ASN A 206 -20.34 -48.80 2.71
C ASN A 206 -19.72 -50.16 2.36
#